data_AF-A0A920UAC3-F1
#
_entry.id   AF-A0A920UAC3-F1
#
_cell.length_a   1.000
_cell.length_b   1.000
_cell.length_c   1.000
_cell.angle_alpha   90.00
_cell.angle_beta   90.00
_cell.angle_gamma   90.00
#
_symmetry.space_group_name_H-M   'P 1'
#
loop_
_entity.id
_entity.type
_entity.pdbx_description
1 polymer ?
#
loop_
_entity_poly.entity_id
_entity_poly.type
_entity_poly.pdbx_seq_one_letter_code
_entity_poly.pdbx_strand_id
1 'polypeptide(L)'
;MPQGSFSAFLIAVSHLAEHDAGPNGKAAVTYPEAFSRRREIVATSRAKYEVLSRFAPLIKEAAGSLLFTQTVKAANHVINRLDPLLNIEIITGETSRSERERILHELRDGTIDAVAAPRVLDEGIDVPDANLGIVISARGRAVR
;
A
#
# COMPACT_ATOMS: atom_id res chain seq x y z
N MET A 1 -23.40 11.25 4.95
CA MET A 1 -22.15 11.04 5.72
C MET A 1 -22.36 11.62 7.11
N PRO A 2 -21.80 11.02 8.18
CA PRO A 2 -21.94 11.58 9.52
C PRO A 2 -21.37 12.99 9.53
N GLN A 3 -22.07 13.93 10.17
CA GLN A 3 -21.67 15.34 10.26
C GLN A 3 -20.65 15.60 11.39
N GLY A 4 -20.21 14.54 12.10
CA GLY A 4 -19.27 14.59 13.23
C GLY A 4 -18.07 13.64 13.08
N SER A 5 -17.24 13.53 14.12
CA SER A 5 -16.05 12.66 14.08
C SER A 5 -16.43 11.19 13.92
N PHE A 6 -15.59 10.42 13.23
CA PHE A 6 -15.82 8.99 13.03
C PHE A 6 -15.93 8.22 14.36
N SER A 7 -15.20 8.65 15.39
CA SER A 7 -15.28 8.09 16.74
C SER A 7 -16.66 8.31 17.38
N ALA A 8 -17.22 9.53 17.29
CA ALA A 8 -18.56 9.83 17.79
C ALA A 8 -19.63 8.97 17.11
N PHE A 9 -19.47 8.71 15.81
CA PHE A 9 -20.35 7.81 15.08
C PHE A 9 -20.24 6.35 15.59
N LEU A 10 -19.04 5.83 15.84
CA LEU A 10 -18.87 4.47 16.37
C LEU A 10 -19.45 4.31 17.79
N ILE A 11 -19.31 5.33 18.63
CA ILE A 11 -19.92 5.35 19.96
C ILE A 11 -21.46 5.27 19.85
N ALA A 12 -22.06 6.05 18.94
CA ALA A 12 -23.49 6.00 18.70
C ALA A 12 -23.95 4.63 18.18
N VAL A 13 -23.18 3.99 17.30
CA VAL A 13 -23.45 2.62 16.83
C VAL A 13 -23.41 1.62 18.00
N SER A 14 -22.39 1.68 18.86
CA SER A 14 -22.28 0.78 20.02
C SER A 14 -23.48 0.93 20.97
N HIS A 15 -23.85 2.18 21.28
CA HIS A 15 -25.00 2.49 22.12
C HIS A 15 -26.30 1.96 21.52
N LEU A 16 -26.52 2.12 20.21
CA LEU A 16 -27.71 1.57 19.52
C LEU A 16 -27.74 0.04 19.53
N ALA A 17 -26.59 -0.62 19.40
CA ALA A 17 -26.51 -2.08 19.46
C ALA A 17 -26.89 -2.65 20.84
N GLU A 18 -26.60 -1.91 21.92
CA GLU A 18 -26.90 -2.32 23.30
C GLU A 18 -28.33 -1.98 23.74
N HIS A 19 -28.93 -0.92 23.18
CA HIS A 19 -30.17 -0.33 23.70
C HIS A 19 -31.38 -0.39 22.77
N ASP A 20 -31.25 -0.84 21.53
CA ASP A 20 -32.38 -1.00 20.60
C ASP A 20 -32.55 -2.47 20.14
N ALA A 21 -33.64 -3.11 20.55
CA ALA A 21 -33.99 -4.46 20.06
C ALA A 21 -34.68 -4.43 18.66
N GLY A 22 -34.98 -3.22 18.18
CA GLY A 22 -35.61 -2.95 16.90
C GLY A 22 -34.64 -3.03 15.70
N PRO A 23 -35.11 -2.60 14.52
CA PRO A 23 -34.36 -2.70 13.27
C PRO A 23 -33.03 -1.93 13.29
N ASN A 24 -32.94 -0.81 14.01
CA ASN A 24 -31.73 0.01 14.02
C ASN A 24 -30.63 -0.60 14.89
N GLY A 25 -30.98 -1.16 16.06
CA GLY A 25 -30.01 -1.89 16.87
C GLY A 25 -29.52 -3.18 16.21
N LYS A 26 -30.39 -3.92 15.51
CA LYS A 26 -29.95 -5.04 14.66
C LYS A 26 -28.96 -4.61 13.57
N ALA A 27 -29.21 -3.48 12.90
CA ALA A 27 -28.28 -2.93 11.93
C ALA A 27 -26.95 -2.50 12.60
N ALA A 28 -27.02 -1.90 13.79
CA ALA A 28 -25.86 -1.47 14.57
C ALA A 28 -24.98 -2.66 15.01
N VAL A 29 -25.58 -3.79 15.39
CA VAL A 29 -24.86 -5.03 15.74
C VAL A 29 -24.02 -5.55 14.55
N THR A 30 -24.56 -5.49 13.33
CA THR A 30 -23.87 -5.99 12.11
C THR A 30 -22.90 -5.00 11.49
N TYR A 31 -22.97 -3.72 11.86
CA TYR A 31 -22.18 -2.65 11.26
C TYR A 31 -20.65 -2.86 11.37
N PRO A 32 -20.07 -3.27 12.53
CA PRO A 32 -18.61 -3.43 12.67
C PRO A 32 -18.02 -4.45 11.68
N GLU A 33 -18.74 -5.56 11.47
CA GLU A 33 -18.33 -6.61 10.53
C GLU A 33 -18.42 -6.10 9.09
N ALA A 34 -19.55 -5.49 8.71
CA ALA A 34 -19.75 -4.93 7.37
C ALA A 34 -18.71 -3.83 7.05
N PHE A 35 -18.41 -2.98 8.03
CA PHE A 35 -17.39 -1.93 7.92
C PHE A 35 -15.98 -2.51 7.75
N SER A 36 -15.64 -3.53 8.53
CA SER A 36 -14.35 -4.24 8.43
C SER A 36 -14.20 -4.92 7.08
N ARG A 37 -15.23 -5.63 6.61
CA ARG A 37 -15.27 -6.29 5.29
C ARG A 37 -15.13 -5.29 4.15
N ARG A 38 -15.80 -4.13 4.22
CA ARG A 38 -15.65 -3.05 3.23
C ARG A 38 -14.21 -2.56 3.17
N ARG A 39 -13.57 -2.34 4.33
CA ARG A 39 -12.16 -1.90 4.40
C ARG A 39 -11.22 -2.96 3.83
N GLU A 40 -11.49 -4.23 4.10
CA GLU A 40 -10.73 -5.34 3.54
C GLU A 40 -10.87 -5.42 2.01
N ILE A 41 -12.07 -5.27 1.44
CA ILE A 41 -12.30 -5.24 -0.01
C ILE A 41 -11.52 -4.08 -0.66
N VAL A 42 -11.56 -2.88 -0.08
CA VAL A 42 -10.81 -1.72 -0.59
C VAL A 42 -9.29 -1.96 -0.47
N ALA A 43 -8.83 -2.53 0.65
CA ALA A 43 -7.42 -2.84 0.86
C ALA A 43 -6.91 -3.91 -0.11
N THR A 44 -7.73 -4.93 -0.38
CA THR A 44 -7.43 -6.07 -1.26
C THR A 44 -7.71 -5.81 -2.74
N SER A 45 -8.37 -4.70 -3.09
CA SER A 45 -8.67 -4.32 -4.47
C SER A 45 -7.40 -4.33 -5.32
N ARG A 46 -7.34 -5.30 -6.24
CA ARG A 46 -6.23 -5.54 -7.16
C ARG A 46 -6.22 -4.55 -8.33
N ALA A 47 -7.32 -3.87 -8.60
CA ALA A 47 -7.49 -2.94 -9.72
C ALA A 47 -6.45 -1.82 -9.74
N LYS A 48 -6.01 -1.33 -8.57
CA LYS A 48 -4.93 -0.33 -8.50
C LYS A 48 -3.59 -0.83 -9.05
N TYR A 49 -3.32 -2.14 -8.93
CA TYR A 49 -2.12 -2.75 -9.50
C TYR A 49 -2.27 -2.99 -11.01
N GLU A 50 -3.48 -3.10 -11.54
CA GLU A 50 -3.72 -3.23 -12.99
C GLU A 50 -3.37 -1.93 -13.74
N VAL A 51 -3.53 -0.78 -13.07
CA VAL A 51 -3.13 0.51 -13.64
C VAL A 51 -1.60 0.66 -13.66
N LEU A 52 -0.84 -0.04 -12.81
CA LEU A 52 0.63 0.07 -12.75
C LEU A 52 1.29 -0.28 -14.09
N SER A 53 0.78 -1.27 -14.82
CA SER A 53 1.31 -1.65 -16.12
C SER A 53 1.24 -0.50 -17.14
N ARG A 54 0.32 0.47 -16.97
CA ARG A 54 0.25 1.67 -17.82
C ARG A 54 1.38 2.67 -17.55
N PHE A 55 2.00 2.60 -16.38
CA PHE A 55 3.14 3.43 -16.01
C PHE A 55 4.49 2.76 -16.35
N ALA A 56 4.49 1.51 -16.82
CA ALA A 56 5.73 0.81 -17.17
C ALA A 56 6.60 1.58 -18.19
N PRO A 57 6.05 2.20 -19.26
CA PRO A 57 6.87 3.02 -20.17
C PRO A 57 7.56 4.19 -19.46
N LEU A 58 6.85 4.89 -18.57
CA LEU A 58 7.40 6.01 -17.80
C LEU A 58 8.47 5.57 -16.81
N ILE A 59 8.30 4.40 -16.18
CA ILE A 59 9.30 3.81 -15.28
C ILE A 59 10.55 3.40 -16.06
N LYS A 60 10.40 2.93 -17.30
CA LYS A 60 11.53 2.52 -18.14
C LYS A 60 12.34 3.69 -18.72
N GLU A 61 11.67 4.81 -18.96
CA GLU A 61 12.32 6.05 -19.41
C GLU A 61 12.97 6.82 -18.24
N ALA A 62 12.57 6.51 -17.02
CA ALA A 62 13.17 7.06 -15.81
C ALA A 62 14.59 6.51 -15.58
N ALA A 63 15.46 7.34 -15.01
CA ALA A 63 16.80 6.96 -14.57
C ALA A 63 16.68 6.39 -13.15
N GLY A 64 16.06 5.21 -13.06
CA GLY A 64 15.76 4.53 -11.80
C GLY A 64 14.48 5.03 -11.13
N SER A 65 13.59 4.09 -10.76
CA SER A 65 12.33 4.38 -10.08
C SER A 65 12.20 3.72 -8.71
N LEU A 66 11.57 4.40 -7.76
CA LEU A 66 11.26 3.86 -6.43
C LEU A 66 9.76 3.72 -6.22
N LEU A 67 9.33 2.50 -5.92
CA LEU A 67 7.93 2.16 -5.70
C LEU A 67 7.72 1.91 -4.20
N PHE A 68 7.22 2.93 -3.52
CA PHE A 68 6.95 2.88 -2.09
C PHE A 68 5.63 2.17 -1.82
N THR A 69 5.68 1.14 -0.98
CA THR A 69 4.49 0.44 -0.51
C THR A 69 4.44 0.40 1.02
N GLN A 70 3.32 -0.04 1.58
CA GLN A 70 3.16 -0.10 3.04
C GLN A 70 3.43 -1.47 3.64
N THR A 71 3.42 -2.53 2.83
CA THR A 71 3.56 -3.91 3.31
C THR A 71 4.33 -4.72 2.28
N VAL A 72 5.06 -5.74 2.73
CA VAL A 72 5.75 -6.69 1.85
C VAL A 72 4.77 -7.33 0.87
N LYS A 73 3.55 -7.66 1.31
CA LYS A 73 2.48 -8.17 0.45
C LYS A 73 2.14 -7.21 -0.70
N ALA A 74 2.08 -5.90 -0.44
CA ALA A 74 1.82 -4.91 -1.48
C ALA A 74 2.99 -4.81 -2.46
N ALA A 75 4.24 -4.79 -1.96
CA ALA A 75 5.43 -4.83 -2.81
C ALA A 75 5.46 -6.07 -3.71
N ASN A 76 5.14 -7.26 -3.18
CA ASN A 76 5.04 -8.47 -3.99
C ASN A 76 3.95 -8.38 -5.08
N HIS A 77 2.82 -7.72 -4.80
CA HIS A 77 1.81 -7.47 -5.83
C HIS A 77 2.31 -6.54 -6.93
N VAL A 78 3.15 -5.57 -6.60
CA VAL A 78 3.79 -4.66 -7.57
C VAL A 78 4.75 -5.45 -8.46
N ILE A 79 5.68 -6.21 -7.87
CA ILE A 79 6.64 -7.05 -8.59
C ILE A 79 5.91 -7.98 -9.56
N ASN A 80 4.94 -8.76 -9.09
CA ASN A 80 4.18 -9.70 -9.92
C ASN A 80 3.46 -9.04 -11.12
N ARG A 81 3.21 -7.73 -11.08
CA ARG A 81 2.56 -6.99 -12.17
C ARG A 81 3.54 -6.31 -13.11
N LEU A 82 4.72 -5.93 -12.62
CA LEU A 82 5.70 -5.13 -13.36
C LEU A 82 6.89 -5.94 -13.87
N ASP A 83 7.26 -7.03 -13.21
CA ASP A 83 8.35 -7.93 -13.61
C ASP A 83 8.27 -8.42 -15.07
N PRO A 84 7.09 -8.70 -15.66
CA PRO A 84 7.01 -9.02 -17.08
C PRO A 84 7.35 -7.86 -18.05
N LEU A 85 7.46 -6.63 -17.53
CA LEU A 85 7.60 -5.40 -18.32
C LEU A 85 8.89 -4.64 -18.01
N LEU A 86 9.44 -4.84 -16.81
CA LEU A 86 10.51 -4.07 -16.20
C LEU A 86 11.43 -4.99 -15.40
N ASN A 87 12.72 -4.69 -15.39
CA ASN A 87 13.67 -5.25 -14.45
C ASN A 87 13.43 -4.59 -13.08
N ILE A 88 12.75 -5.28 -12.17
CA ILE A 88 12.34 -4.72 -10.88
C ILE A 88 12.73 -5.63 -9.72
N GLU A 89 13.34 -5.05 -8.69
CA GLU A 89 13.78 -5.74 -7.48
C GLU A 89 12.98 -5.29 -6.25
N ILE A 90 13.03 -6.05 -5.16
CA ILE A 90 12.36 -5.73 -3.89
C ILE A 90 13.35 -5.63 -2.73
N ILE A 91 13.30 -4.52 -1.99
CA ILE A 91 14.06 -4.35 -0.75
C ILE A 91 13.08 -4.40 0.42
N THR A 92 13.20 -5.40 1.30
CA THR A 92 12.42 -5.53 2.53
C THR A 92 13.30 -5.33 3.78
N GLY A 93 12.70 -5.43 4.96
CA GLY A 93 13.45 -5.45 6.22
C GLY A 93 14.34 -6.68 6.39
N GLU A 94 14.07 -7.74 5.63
CA GLU A 94 14.86 -8.98 5.64
C GLU A 94 16.00 -8.96 4.59
N THR A 95 15.98 -8.00 3.67
CA THR A 95 17.07 -7.80 2.70
C THR A 95 18.35 -7.40 3.44
N SER A 96 19.36 -8.27 3.34
CA SER A 96 20.66 -8.07 3.96
C SER A 96 21.32 -6.79 3.48
N ARG A 97 22.29 -6.27 4.24
CA ARG A 97 22.99 -5.04 3.87
C ARG A 97 23.71 -5.17 2.52
N SER A 98 24.45 -6.26 2.30
CA SER A 98 25.18 -6.49 1.05
C SER A 98 24.25 -6.59 -0.15
N GLU A 99 23.11 -7.27 0.01
CA GLU A 99 22.13 -7.42 -1.05
C GLU A 99 21.45 -6.10 -1.38
N ARG A 100 21.15 -5.31 -0.34
CA ARG A 100 20.61 -3.96 -0.50
C ARG A 100 21.57 -3.05 -1.27
N GLU A 101 22.85 -3.08 -0.92
CA GLU A 101 23.89 -2.30 -1.60
C GLU A 101 24.01 -2.71 -3.07
N ARG A 102 23.94 -4.01 -3.39
CA ARG A 102 23.89 -4.53 -4.76
C ARG A 102 22.69 -3.98 -5.54
N ILE A 103 21.49 -4.13 -5.01
CA ILE A 103 20.25 -3.68 -5.67
C ILE A 103 20.28 -2.16 -5.92
N LEU A 104 20.73 -1.37 -4.94
CA LEU A 104 20.83 0.08 -5.10
C LEU A 104 21.90 0.50 -6.11
N HIS A 105 22.99 -0.27 -6.22
CA HIS A 105 23.99 -0.05 -7.27
C HIS A 105 23.41 -0.33 -8.66
N GLU A 106 22.72 -1.46 -8.82
CA GLU A 106 22.07 -1.83 -10.09
C GLU A 106 20.96 -0.84 -10.49
N LEU A 107 20.29 -0.22 -9.52
CA LEU A 107 19.34 0.86 -9.81
C LEU A 107 20.06 2.11 -10.30
N ARG A 108 21.23 2.42 -9.73
CA ARG A 108 22.02 3.62 -10.07
C ARG A 108 22.68 3.51 -11.43
N ASP A 109 23.15 2.33 -11.81
CA ASP A 109 23.80 2.10 -13.11
C ASP A 109 22.81 1.77 -14.24
N GLY A 110 21.53 1.59 -13.91
CA GLY A 110 20.45 1.33 -14.86
C GLY A 110 20.31 -0.15 -15.27
N THR A 111 20.97 -1.07 -14.57
CA THR A 111 20.79 -2.52 -14.76
C THR A 111 19.36 -2.95 -14.43
N ILE A 112 18.77 -2.35 -13.40
CA ILE A 112 17.34 -2.49 -13.07
C ILE A 112 16.60 -1.17 -13.25
N ASP A 113 15.35 -1.25 -13.70
CA ASP A 113 14.50 -0.09 -13.97
C ASP A 113 13.95 0.50 -12.66
N ALA A 114 13.69 -0.37 -11.66
CA ALA A 114 12.97 0.04 -10.46
C ALA A 114 13.22 -0.83 -9.22
N VAL A 115 12.93 -0.26 -8.05
CA VAL A 115 12.93 -0.97 -6.76
C VAL A 115 11.62 -0.76 -6.01
N ALA A 116 10.98 -1.83 -5.56
CA ALA A 116 9.84 -1.79 -4.66
C ALA A 116 10.30 -1.88 -3.19
N ALA A 117 9.84 -0.95 -2.35
CA ALA A 117 10.25 -0.88 -0.93
C ALA A 117 9.04 -0.70 0.01
N PRO A 118 8.75 -1.66 0.91
CA PRO A 118 7.70 -1.54 1.91
C PRO A 118 8.20 -0.95 3.24
N ARG A 119 8.00 0.34 3.52
CA ARG A 119 8.38 0.99 4.82
C ARG A 119 9.87 0.88 5.24
N VAL A 120 10.79 0.52 4.33
CA VAL A 120 12.21 0.23 4.67
C VAL A 120 13.20 1.29 4.20
N LEU A 121 12.71 2.41 3.65
CA LEU A 121 13.56 3.54 3.27
C LEU A 121 13.53 4.67 4.31
N ASP A 122 12.95 4.42 5.50
CA ASP A 122 12.73 5.45 6.53
C ASP A 122 13.96 5.71 7.43
N GLU A 123 15.01 4.87 7.41
CA GLU A 123 16.21 5.07 8.24
C GLU A 123 17.52 4.78 7.47
N GLY A 124 18.28 5.83 7.17
CA GLY A 124 19.72 5.76 6.90
C GLY A 124 20.17 5.20 5.55
N ILE A 125 19.30 5.16 4.53
CA ILE A 125 19.63 4.60 3.22
C ILE A 125 19.85 5.73 2.22
N ASP A 126 21.05 5.78 1.66
CA ASP A 126 21.41 6.73 0.61
C ASP A 126 20.80 6.26 -0.71
N VAL A 127 19.58 6.71 -0.93
CA VAL A 127 18.82 6.40 -2.13
C VAL A 127 19.53 7.07 -3.31
N PRO A 128 19.90 6.33 -4.38
CA PRO A 128 20.53 6.92 -5.56
C PRO A 128 19.63 7.98 -6.20
N ASP A 129 20.15 8.81 -7.12
CA ASP A 129 19.40 9.82 -7.87
C ASP A 129 18.29 9.17 -8.73
N ALA A 130 17.23 8.69 -8.09
CA ALA A 130 16.05 8.15 -8.71
C ALA A 130 15.19 9.34 -9.12
N ASN A 131 14.90 9.46 -10.41
CA ASN A 131 14.16 10.60 -10.94
C ASN A 131 12.63 10.39 -10.91
N LEU A 132 12.15 9.22 -10.47
CA LEU A 132 10.73 8.91 -10.32
C LEU A 132 10.41 8.17 -9.00
N GLY A 133 9.49 8.73 -8.21
CA GLY A 133 8.93 8.10 -7.02
C GLY A 133 7.43 7.83 -7.17
N ILE A 134 7.00 6.59 -6.92
CA ILE A 134 5.59 6.19 -6.97
C ILE A 134 5.16 5.67 -5.60
N VAL A 135 4.14 6.30 -5.01
CA VAL A 135 3.59 5.89 -3.71
C VAL A 135 2.32 5.09 -3.91
N ILE A 136 2.37 3.80 -3.53
CA ILE A 136 1.27 2.86 -3.69
C ILE A 136 0.63 2.63 -2.32
N SER A 137 -0.40 3.43 -2.03
CA SER A 137 -1.14 3.35 -0.77
C SER A 137 -2.24 2.30 -0.81
N ALA A 138 -2.24 1.40 0.18
CA ALA A 138 -3.33 0.47 0.42
C ALA A 138 -4.30 0.92 1.52
N ARG A 139 -4.10 2.10 2.14
CA ARG A 139 -4.91 2.53 3.30
C ARG A 139 -6.15 3.32 2.88
N GLY A 140 -7.33 2.74 3.16
CA GLY A 140 -8.43 3.50 3.76
C GLY A 140 -8.21 3.55 5.28
N ARG A 141 -7.84 4.72 5.81
CA ARG A 141 -7.60 4.92 7.26
C ARG A 141 -8.86 4.49 8.04
N ALA A 142 -8.74 3.56 8.99
CA ALA A 142 -9.62 3.60 10.15
C ALA A 142 -8.94 4.51 11.14
N VAL A 143 -9.68 5.53 11.54
CA VAL A 143 -9.38 6.30 12.73
C VAL A 143 -9.55 5.33 13.90
N ARG A 144 -8.46 5.11 14.64
CA ARG A 144 -8.54 4.61 16.02
C ARG A 144 -8.96 5.78 16.89
#